data_AF-A0A847W908-F1
#
_entry.id   AF-A0A847W908-F1
#
_cell.length_a   1.000
_cell.length_b   1.000
_cell.length_c   1.000
_cell.angle_alpha   90.00
_cell.angle_beta   90.00
_cell.angle_gamma   90.00
#
_symmetry.space_group_name_H-M   'P 1'
#
loop_
_entity.id
_entity.type
_entity.pdbx_description
1 polymer ?
#
loop_
_entity_poly.entity_id
_entity_poly.type
_entity_poly.pdbx_seq_one_letter_code
_entity_poly.pdbx_strand_id
1 'polypeptide(L)'
;MTGFDESNIVKETIEQADRLVRQAYSACIEEGQLSPGIELQGSIRLTRALGLGDLACSYAIRAAKQLGEQPDSAAQAICSRFSLDGSYFSSAEAAANGFINLTLSNKWYAAVLARIEGAGSGFGYTGEGRGKSIVLNFIPEGTGAMTINDVRGLVLRDVTAGVMERAGYEVYRKAGQCKAADFDLITVHAAGTTLTAPSAGEGRLKQLRYAPVQLLKGGRPVMKDYSVSELLNGIQDCAERFFLSAHSNKPAVLDLDLIMRSDGANPLYCIRYAHARIRSIIKGLMAEGYEPPAASDTDISLLSTRTDRELIKLLALFPEEIRLASLELEPSRLCRYLSELAAGFFRFYKTERIRGTNAGLTEARLKLIESIKIIIENGLDILGIPIL
;
A
#
# COMPACT_ATOMS: atom_id res chain seq x y z
N MET A 1 10.94 -14.50 16.01
CA MET A 1 11.62 -13.29 15.49
C MET A 1 10.61 -12.16 15.49
N THR A 2 10.56 -11.39 16.57
CA THR A 2 9.67 -10.23 16.71
C THR A 2 10.56 -8.99 16.79
N GLY A 3 10.65 -8.25 15.70
CA GLY A 3 11.48 -7.04 15.65
C GLY A 3 11.26 -6.19 14.39
N PHE A 4 10.13 -6.39 13.69
CA PHE A 4 9.76 -5.48 12.61
C PHE A 4 9.03 -4.29 13.20
N ASP A 5 9.42 -3.09 12.75
CA ASP A 5 8.76 -1.85 13.11
C ASP A 5 7.28 -1.90 12.67
N GLU A 6 6.37 -1.99 13.64
CA GLU A 6 4.91 -2.00 13.43
C GLU A 6 4.36 -0.62 13.03
N SER A 7 5.23 0.39 13.04
CA SER A 7 4.85 1.79 12.99
C SER A 7 4.49 2.23 11.56
N ASN A 8 3.18 2.29 11.30
CA ASN A 8 2.63 2.86 10.07
C ASN A 8 2.67 4.39 10.17
N ILE A 9 3.69 4.99 9.52
CA ILE A 9 3.93 6.44 9.60
C ILE A 9 2.73 7.26 9.14
N VAL A 10 1.94 6.76 8.18
CA VAL A 10 0.73 7.44 7.71
C VAL A 10 -0.31 7.49 8.83
N LYS A 11 -0.54 6.38 9.52
CA LYS A 11 -1.45 6.30 10.67
C LYS A 11 -1.00 7.25 11.79
N GLU A 12 0.28 7.20 12.16
CA GLU A 12 0.84 8.09 13.19
C GLU A 12 0.73 9.57 12.82
N THR A 13 0.89 9.89 11.54
CA THR A 13 0.77 11.26 11.05
C THR A 13 -0.67 11.76 11.19
N ILE A 14 -1.65 10.92 10.86
CA ILE A 14 -3.07 11.21 11.06
C ILE A 14 -3.40 11.38 12.55
N GLU A 15 -2.88 10.50 13.41
CA GLU A 15 -3.07 10.59 14.86
C GLU A 15 -2.38 11.83 15.46
N GLN A 16 -1.20 12.20 14.97
CA GLN A 16 -0.52 13.43 15.39
C GLN A 16 -1.31 14.66 14.95
N ALA A 17 -1.83 14.69 13.72
CA ALA A 17 -2.71 15.76 13.26
C ALA A 17 -3.99 15.87 14.11
N ASP A 18 -4.62 14.75 14.47
CA ASP A 18 -5.79 14.74 15.35
C ASP A 18 -5.47 15.34 16.71
N ARG A 19 -4.35 14.93 17.33
CA ARG A 19 -3.90 15.50 18.61
C ARG A 19 -3.66 17.00 18.52
N LEU A 20 -2.98 17.47 17.47
CA LEU A 20 -2.69 18.89 17.26
C LEU A 20 -3.98 19.71 17.10
N VAL A 21 -4.93 19.23 16.29
CA VAL A 21 -6.22 19.89 16.08
C VAL A 21 -7.01 19.97 17.40
N ARG A 22 -7.04 18.89 18.18
CA ARG A 22 -7.74 18.85 19.47
C ARG A 22 -7.12 19.81 20.48
N GLN A 23 -5.80 19.85 20.59
CA GLN A 23 -5.08 20.79 21.45
C GLN A 23 -5.35 22.24 21.07
N ALA A 24 -5.27 22.56 19.77
CA ALA A 24 -5.57 23.89 19.26
C ALA A 24 -7.04 24.29 19.53
N TYR A 25 -7.98 23.36 19.33
CA TYR A 25 -9.39 23.58 19.62
C TYR A 25 -9.65 23.84 21.12
N SER A 26 -9.04 23.05 22.01
CA SER A 26 -9.13 23.28 23.46
C SER A 26 -8.60 24.64 23.88
N ALA A 27 -7.46 25.08 23.32
CA ALA A 27 -6.91 26.41 23.59
C ALA A 27 -7.87 27.52 23.13
N CYS A 28 -8.52 27.37 21.98
CA CYS A 28 -9.54 28.34 21.52
C CYS A 28 -10.75 28.43 22.47
N ILE A 29 -11.16 27.33 23.10
CA ILE A 29 -12.23 27.36 24.11
C ILE A 29 -11.78 28.10 25.37
N GLU A 30 -10.58 27.81 25.88
CA GLU A 30 -10.04 28.42 27.10
C GLU A 30 -9.91 29.95 26.98
N GLU A 31 -9.60 30.43 25.78
CA GLU A 31 -9.49 31.86 25.47
C GLU A 31 -10.82 32.52 25.09
N GLY A 32 -11.92 31.76 25.06
CA GLY A 32 -13.25 32.26 24.68
C GLY A 32 -13.40 32.59 23.19
N GLN A 33 -12.53 32.07 22.33
CA GLN A 33 -12.62 32.24 20.88
C GLN A 33 -13.64 31.29 20.24
N LEU A 34 -13.87 30.13 20.85
CA LEU A 34 -14.87 29.15 20.42
C LEU A 34 -15.75 28.73 21.59
N SER A 35 -17.02 28.44 21.29
CA SER A 35 -17.99 28.02 22.29
C SER A 35 -17.69 26.59 22.80
N PRO A 36 -17.72 26.34 24.14
CA PRO A 36 -17.59 24.99 24.69
C PRO A 36 -18.88 24.16 24.50
N GLY A 37 -18.84 22.89 24.88
CA GLY A 37 -20.05 22.05 25.04
C GLY A 37 -20.31 21.07 23.90
N ILE A 38 -19.35 20.89 23.00
CA ILE A 38 -19.42 19.87 21.95
C ILE A 38 -18.27 18.87 22.03
N GLU A 39 -18.53 17.65 21.58
CA GLU A 39 -17.47 16.69 21.31
C GLU A 39 -16.90 16.95 19.92
N LEU A 40 -15.61 17.22 19.83
CA LEU A 40 -14.96 17.51 18.56
C LEU A 40 -14.87 16.23 17.70
N GLN A 41 -15.65 16.23 16.64
CA GLN A 41 -15.71 15.16 15.65
C GLN A 41 -15.23 15.66 14.29
N GLY A 42 -14.64 14.77 13.49
CA GLY A 42 -14.23 15.10 12.12
C GLY A 42 -13.50 13.94 11.47
N SER A 43 -12.84 14.22 10.36
CA SER A 43 -11.94 13.27 9.71
C SER A 43 -10.69 13.98 9.20
N ILE A 44 -9.56 13.30 9.29
CA ILE A 44 -8.30 13.72 8.69
C ILE A 44 -7.93 12.69 7.64
N ARG A 45 -7.57 13.14 6.44
CA ARG A 45 -7.21 12.26 5.32
C ARG A 45 -6.04 12.84 4.55
N LEU A 46 -5.18 11.97 4.04
CA LEU A 46 -4.20 12.36 3.03
C LEU A 46 -4.91 12.87 1.78
N THR A 47 -4.36 13.92 1.18
CA THR A 47 -4.83 14.46 -0.10
C THR A 47 -3.73 14.39 -1.15
N ARG A 48 -4.14 14.18 -2.40
CA ARG A 48 -3.28 14.26 -3.59
C ARG A 48 -3.62 15.50 -4.43
N ALA A 49 -4.53 16.34 -3.95
CA ALA A 49 -5.00 17.52 -4.66
C ALA A 49 -3.93 18.61 -4.64
N LEU A 50 -3.65 19.19 -5.80
CA LEU A 50 -2.65 20.24 -5.94
C LEU A 50 -3.08 21.50 -5.20
N GLY A 51 -2.16 22.05 -4.42
CA GLY A 51 -2.38 23.31 -3.68
C GLY A 51 -3.18 23.18 -2.38
N LEU A 52 -3.56 21.96 -1.95
CA LEU A 52 -4.36 21.75 -0.73
C LEU A 52 -3.55 21.11 0.43
N GLY A 53 -2.23 21.29 0.46
CA GLY A 53 -1.36 20.62 1.42
C GLY A 53 -1.27 19.10 1.18
N ASP A 54 -0.83 18.36 2.20
CA ASP A 54 -0.68 16.90 2.17
C ASP A 54 -1.80 16.17 2.94
N LEU A 55 -2.39 16.80 3.95
CA LEU A 55 -3.56 16.30 4.67
C LEU A 55 -4.65 17.36 4.73
N ALA A 56 -5.91 16.92 4.64
CA ALA A 56 -7.09 17.75 4.83
C ALA A 56 -7.85 17.31 6.10
N CYS A 57 -8.19 18.27 6.94
CA CYS A 57 -8.91 18.09 8.20
C CYS A 57 -10.29 18.79 8.14
N SER A 58 -11.35 18.06 8.49
CA SER A 58 -12.74 18.56 8.46
C SER A 58 -13.32 18.93 9.84
N TYR A 59 -12.49 19.01 10.88
CA TYR A 59 -12.92 19.21 12.26
C TYR A 59 -13.63 20.56 12.45
N ALA A 60 -13.06 21.64 11.91
CA ALA A 60 -13.63 22.98 12.01
C ALA A 60 -15.03 23.08 11.39
N ILE A 61 -15.26 22.41 10.25
CA ILE A 61 -16.58 22.33 9.60
C ILE A 61 -17.64 21.76 10.54
N ARG A 62 -17.30 20.65 11.22
CA ARG A 62 -18.24 19.97 12.11
C ARG A 62 -18.47 20.75 13.40
N ALA A 63 -17.41 21.34 13.95
CA ALA A 63 -17.50 22.20 15.13
C ALA A 63 -18.39 23.42 14.85
N ALA A 64 -18.13 24.16 13.77
CA ALA A 64 -18.89 25.33 13.37
C ALA A 64 -20.39 25.02 13.20
N LYS A 65 -20.72 23.89 12.57
CA LYS A 65 -22.10 23.44 12.41
C LYS A 65 -22.83 23.21 13.74
N GLN A 66 -22.15 22.63 14.74
CA GLN A 66 -22.76 22.34 16.04
C GLN A 66 -22.88 23.59 16.92
N LEU A 67 -21.95 24.53 16.79
CA LEU A 67 -21.91 25.76 17.57
C LEU A 67 -22.70 26.92 16.95
N GLY A 68 -23.14 26.79 15.69
CA GLY A 68 -23.80 27.87 14.97
C GLY A 68 -22.82 28.97 14.52
N GLU A 69 -21.54 28.63 14.38
CA GLU A 69 -20.47 29.53 13.97
C GLU A 69 -20.15 29.39 12.47
N GLN A 70 -19.35 30.31 11.91
CA GLN A 70 -18.92 30.24 10.50
C GLN A 70 -17.74 29.25 10.34
N PRO A 71 -17.80 28.29 9.39
CA PRO A 71 -16.75 27.29 9.21
C PRO A 71 -15.35 27.86 8.98
N ASP A 72 -15.24 28.91 8.16
CA ASP A 72 -13.95 29.55 7.86
C ASP A 72 -13.37 30.26 9.10
N SER A 73 -14.22 30.93 9.89
CA SER A 73 -13.81 31.56 11.15
C SER A 73 -13.33 30.52 12.16
N ALA A 74 -14.05 29.40 12.30
CA ALA A 74 -13.65 28.31 13.19
C ALA A 74 -12.31 27.68 12.73
N ALA A 75 -12.13 27.48 11.42
CA ALA A 75 -10.89 26.96 10.88
C ALA A 75 -9.71 27.91 11.13
N GLN A 76 -9.89 29.23 10.94
CA GLN A 76 -8.87 30.23 11.23
C GLN A 76 -8.51 30.27 12.72
N ALA A 77 -9.50 30.26 13.61
CA ALA A 77 -9.29 30.25 15.06
C ALA A 77 -8.43 29.04 15.48
N ILE A 78 -8.84 27.83 15.10
CA ILE A 78 -8.10 26.60 15.39
C ILE A 78 -6.70 26.66 14.76
N CYS A 79 -6.59 27.07 13.49
CA CYS A 79 -5.32 27.13 12.77
C CYS A 79 -4.28 28.04 13.46
N SER A 80 -4.74 29.18 13.99
CA SER A 80 -3.87 30.15 14.69
C SER A 80 -3.24 29.62 15.98
N ARG A 81 -3.74 28.49 16.50
CA ARG A 81 -3.28 27.85 17.76
C ARG A 81 -2.51 26.55 17.55
N PHE A 82 -2.20 26.18 16.31
CA PHE A 82 -1.31 25.06 16.09
C PHE A 82 0.10 25.36 16.59
N SER A 83 0.61 24.47 17.44
CA SER A 83 2.04 24.37 17.73
C SER A 83 2.61 23.20 16.92
N LEU A 84 3.37 23.50 15.87
CA LEU A 84 3.92 22.50 14.95
C LEU A 84 5.34 22.05 15.34
N ASP A 85 5.89 22.60 16.42
CA ASP A 85 7.26 22.31 16.84
C ASP A 85 7.46 20.82 17.14
N GLY A 86 8.48 20.25 16.50
CA GLY A 86 8.76 18.82 16.60
C GLY A 86 7.75 17.90 15.90
N SER A 87 6.72 18.42 15.25
CA SER A 87 5.73 17.63 14.51
C SER A 87 6.22 17.22 13.11
N TYR A 88 5.43 16.39 12.44
CA TYR A 88 5.62 16.03 11.04
C TYR A 88 5.11 17.10 10.07
N PHE A 89 4.64 18.25 10.54
CA PHE A 89 4.05 19.30 9.72
C PHE A 89 4.92 20.55 9.72
N SER A 90 5.06 21.19 8.56
CA SER A 90 5.75 22.47 8.40
C SER A 90 4.79 23.65 8.38
N SER A 91 3.53 23.44 7.96
CA SER A 91 2.49 24.45 8.00
C SER A 91 1.12 23.82 8.22
N ALA A 92 0.22 24.62 8.80
CA ALA A 92 -1.21 24.40 8.87
C ALA A 92 -1.88 25.65 8.32
N GLU A 93 -2.84 25.51 7.41
CA GLU A 93 -3.51 26.63 6.75
C GLU A 93 -5.02 26.39 6.74
N ALA A 94 -5.79 27.41 7.13
CA ALA A 94 -7.24 27.38 6.97
C ALA A 94 -7.57 27.52 5.48
N ALA A 95 -8.36 26.60 4.97
CA ALA A 95 -8.79 26.53 3.58
C ALA A 95 -10.29 26.82 3.47
N ALA A 96 -10.75 27.08 2.24
CA ALA A 96 -12.15 27.39 1.97
C ALA A 96 -13.10 26.29 2.48
N ASN A 97 -14.30 26.71 2.90
CA ASN A 97 -15.35 25.85 3.45
C ASN A 97 -14.98 25.23 4.80
N GLY A 98 -14.08 25.85 5.56
CA GLY A 98 -13.68 25.41 6.91
C GLY A 98 -12.78 24.18 6.95
N PHE A 99 -12.08 23.83 5.88
CA PHE A 99 -11.03 22.81 5.94
C PHE A 99 -9.76 23.37 6.59
N ILE A 100 -8.96 22.51 7.21
CA ILE A 100 -7.59 22.84 7.62
C ILE A 100 -6.65 21.94 6.82
N ASN A 101 -5.78 22.55 6.02
CA ASN A 101 -4.78 21.85 5.21
C ASN A 101 -3.45 21.83 5.96
N LEU A 102 -2.82 20.66 6.05
CA LEU A 102 -1.54 20.45 6.72
C LEU A 102 -0.49 20.04 5.69
N THR A 103 0.70 20.66 5.75
CA THR A 103 1.82 20.36 4.86
C THR A 103 2.90 19.61 5.63
N LEU A 104 3.43 18.52 5.06
CA LEU A 104 4.44 17.68 5.69
C LEU A 104 5.82 18.35 5.69
N SER A 105 6.51 18.28 6.83
CA SER A 105 7.88 18.79 6.99
C SER A 105 8.92 17.79 6.48
N ASN A 106 10.14 18.28 6.23
CA ASN A 106 11.30 17.46 5.89
C ASN A 106 11.53 16.29 6.86
N LYS A 107 11.20 16.48 8.15
CA LYS A 107 11.29 15.44 9.18
C LYS A 107 10.45 14.21 8.83
N TRP A 108 9.25 14.40 8.27
CA TRP A 108 8.39 13.29 7.88
C TRP A 108 9.01 12.49 6.72
N TYR A 109 9.48 13.18 5.68
CA TYR A 109 10.08 12.54 4.52
C TYR A 109 11.36 11.76 4.88
N ALA A 110 12.19 12.30 5.78
CA ALA A 110 13.36 11.60 6.29
C ALA A 110 12.97 10.36 7.09
N ALA A 111 11.95 10.47 7.94
CA ALA A 111 11.44 9.34 8.73
C ALA A 111 10.91 8.20 7.84
N VAL A 112 10.26 8.50 6.71
CA VAL A 112 9.83 7.47 5.74
C VAL A 112 11.03 6.67 5.23
N LEU A 113 12.07 7.34 4.72
CA LEU A 113 13.25 6.66 4.17
C LEU A 113 13.99 5.85 5.25
N ALA A 114 14.09 6.39 6.46
CA ALA A 114 14.70 5.70 7.61
C ALA A 114 13.95 4.42 8.01
N ARG A 115 12.61 4.44 7.99
CA ARG A 115 11.80 3.24 8.29
C ARG A 115 11.93 2.17 7.20
N ILE A 116 11.97 2.57 5.93
CA ILE A 116 12.16 1.63 4.82
C ILE A 116 13.54 0.97 4.92
N GLU A 117 14.59 1.76 5.15
CA GLU A 117 15.95 1.24 5.35
C GLU A 117 16.04 0.32 6.57
N GLY A 118 15.55 0.77 7.72
CA GLY A 118 15.64 0.01 8.97
C GLY A 118 14.87 -1.31 8.94
N ALA A 119 13.71 -1.35 8.27
CA ALA A 119 12.91 -2.57 8.16
C ALA A 119 13.35 -3.49 7.00
N GLY A 120 13.94 -2.94 5.94
CA GLY A 120 14.42 -3.70 4.78
C GLY A 120 13.36 -4.65 4.21
N SER A 121 13.68 -5.96 4.16
CA SER A 121 12.75 -7.00 3.68
C SER A 121 11.46 -7.12 4.51
N GLY A 122 11.49 -6.65 5.76
CA GLY A 122 10.36 -6.61 6.66
C GLY A 122 9.45 -5.39 6.51
N PHE A 123 9.85 -4.36 5.74
CA PHE A 123 9.01 -3.17 5.56
C PHE A 123 7.64 -3.56 5.00
N GLY A 124 6.57 -2.98 5.54
CA GLY A 124 5.19 -3.38 5.25
C GLY A 124 4.58 -4.38 6.25
N TYR A 125 5.34 -4.88 7.23
CA TYR A 125 4.76 -5.59 8.37
C TYR A 125 3.86 -4.65 9.19
N THR A 126 2.62 -5.05 9.47
CA THR A 126 1.63 -4.16 10.12
C THR A 126 1.23 -4.57 11.54
N GLY A 127 1.51 -5.81 11.94
CA GLY A 127 1.09 -6.34 13.25
C GLY A 127 -0.43 -6.50 13.45
N GLU A 128 -1.26 -6.19 12.45
CA GLU A 128 -2.74 -6.26 12.52
C GLU A 128 -3.27 -7.66 12.92
N GLY A 129 -2.54 -8.70 12.50
CA GLY A 129 -2.84 -10.10 12.75
C GLY A 129 -2.21 -10.69 14.00
N ARG A 130 -1.48 -9.92 14.81
CA ARG A 130 -0.72 -10.45 15.95
C ARG A 130 -1.61 -11.25 16.90
N GLY A 131 -1.18 -12.48 17.20
CA GLY A 131 -1.90 -13.39 18.10
C GLY A 131 -3.16 -13.99 17.48
N LYS A 132 -3.42 -13.78 16.18
CA LYS A 132 -4.57 -14.35 15.46
C LYS A 132 -4.06 -15.43 14.51
N SER A 133 -4.64 -16.62 14.61
CA SER A 133 -4.45 -17.70 13.66
C SER A 133 -5.55 -17.66 12.60
N ILE A 134 -5.16 -17.85 11.34
CA ILE A 134 -6.10 -18.04 10.23
C ILE A 134 -5.83 -19.36 9.52
N VAL A 135 -6.90 -20.01 9.08
CA VAL A 135 -6.83 -21.13 8.14
C VAL A 135 -7.33 -20.64 6.78
N LEU A 136 -6.49 -20.71 5.76
CA LEU A 136 -6.87 -20.46 4.37
C LEU A 136 -7.20 -21.78 3.70
N ASN A 137 -8.49 -22.05 3.52
CA ASN A 137 -8.96 -23.25 2.85
C ASN A 137 -9.38 -22.95 1.41
N PHE A 138 -9.02 -23.88 0.52
CA PHE A 138 -9.51 -23.91 -0.86
C PHE A 138 -10.32 -25.18 -1.04
N ILE A 139 -11.55 -25.03 -1.56
CA ILE A 139 -12.43 -26.15 -1.87
C ILE A 139 -12.40 -26.32 -3.39
N PRO A 140 -11.54 -27.19 -3.94
CA PRO A 140 -11.65 -27.56 -5.35
C PRO A 140 -12.98 -28.30 -5.54
N GLU A 141 -13.75 -27.90 -6.56
CA GLU A 141 -14.94 -28.63 -6.96
C GLU A 141 -14.53 -29.80 -7.89
N GLY A 142 -14.69 -31.04 -7.40
CA GLY A 142 -14.63 -32.26 -8.22
C GLY A 142 -13.25 -32.93 -8.42
N THR A 143 -13.27 -34.15 -8.98
CA THR A 143 -12.09 -34.97 -9.31
C THR A 143 -11.62 -34.79 -10.76
N GLY A 144 -12.05 -33.71 -11.43
CA GLY A 144 -11.74 -33.44 -12.84
C GLY A 144 -10.32 -32.89 -13.06
N ALA A 145 -9.93 -32.74 -14.32
CA ALA A 145 -8.71 -32.02 -14.68
C ALA A 145 -8.81 -30.56 -14.21
N MET A 146 -7.71 -30.05 -13.61
CA MET A 146 -7.66 -28.67 -13.10
C MET A 146 -7.96 -27.67 -14.22
N THR A 147 -8.81 -26.70 -13.94
CA THR A 147 -9.16 -25.59 -14.83
C THR A 147 -8.38 -24.32 -14.46
N ILE A 148 -8.41 -23.30 -15.33
CA ILE A 148 -7.83 -22.00 -15.00
C ILE A 148 -8.50 -21.31 -13.79
N ASN A 149 -9.77 -21.63 -13.53
CA ASN A 149 -10.49 -21.12 -12.37
C ASN A 149 -9.97 -21.75 -11.06
N ASP A 150 -9.56 -23.01 -11.11
CA ASP A 150 -8.92 -23.68 -9.98
C ASP A 150 -7.53 -23.10 -9.73
N VAL A 151 -6.75 -22.86 -10.80
CA VAL A 151 -5.46 -22.17 -10.71
C VAL A 151 -5.63 -20.79 -10.09
N ARG A 152 -6.65 -20.02 -10.49
CA ARG A 152 -6.94 -18.72 -9.87
C ARG A 152 -7.25 -18.86 -8.39
N GLY A 153 -8.08 -19.82 -7.99
CA GLY A 153 -8.39 -20.06 -6.58
C GLY A 153 -7.13 -20.38 -5.76
N LEU A 154 -6.22 -21.20 -6.32
CA LEU A 154 -4.93 -21.51 -5.71
C LEU A 154 -4.01 -20.28 -5.60
N VAL A 155 -3.92 -19.46 -6.65
CA VAL A 155 -3.16 -18.21 -6.65
C VAL A 155 -3.72 -17.23 -5.63
N LEU A 156 -5.02 -16.98 -5.65
CA LEU A 156 -5.66 -16.06 -4.70
C LEU A 156 -5.45 -16.51 -3.26
N ARG A 157 -5.59 -17.82 -2.98
CA ARG A 157 -5.28 -18.37 -1.66
C ARG A 157 -3.84 -18.06 -1.24
N ASP A 158 -2.88 -18.32 -2.11
CA ASP A 158 -1.47 -18.16 -1.78
C ASP A 158 -1.05 -16.68 -1.66
N VAL A 159 -1.56 -15.81 -2.52
CA VAL A 159 -1.35 -14.35 -2.40
C VAL A 159 -2.04 -13.80 -1.14
N THR A 160 -3.26 -14.23 -0.84
CA THR A 160 -3.93 -13.86 0.42
C THR A 160 -3.13 -14.36 1.63
N ALA A 161 -2.53 -15.55 1.56
CA ALA A 161 -1.64 -16.05 2.60
C ALA A 161 -0.45 -15.10 2.80
N GLY A 162 0.26 -14.71 1.74
CA GLY A 162 1.39 -13.78 1.83
C GLY A 162 0.99 -12.43 2.42
N VAL A 163 -0.17 -11.87 2.03
CA VAL A 163 -0.69 -10.61 2.60
C VAL A 163 -0.98 -10.76 4.10
N MET A 164 -1.58 -11.87 4.50
CA MET A 164 -1.92 -12.15 5.90
C MET A 164 -0.67 -12.40 6.76
N GLU A 165 0.30 -13.17 6.25
CA GLU A 165 1.60 -13.39 6.88
C GLU A 165 2.31 -12.04 7.09
N ARG A 166 2.32 -11.17 6.06
CA ARG A 166 2.87 -9.82 6.15
C ARG A 166 2.11 -8.93 7.15
N ALA A 167 0.79 -9.07 7.24
CA ALA A 167 -0.02 -8.38 8.24
C ALA A 167 0.15 -8.95 9.66
N GLY A 168 0.93 -10.02 9.83
CA GLY A 168 1.29 -10.60 11.13
C GLY A 168 0.36 -11.68 11.65
N TYR A 169 -0.52 -12.22 10.79
CA TYR A 169 -1.33 -13.40 11.12
C TYR A 169 -0.46 -14.67 11.09
N GLU A 170 -0.80 -15.63 11.94
CA GLU A 170 -0.29 -16.98 11.81
C GLU A 170 -1.15 -17.74 10.79
N VAL A 171 -0.57 -18.07 9.63
CA VAL A 171 -1.33 -18.55 8.48
C VAL A 171 -1.12 -20.05 8.26
N TYR A 172 -2.22 -20.78 8.27
CA TYR A 172 -2.28 -22.20 7.98
C TYR A 172 -2.97 -22.43 6.64
N ARG A 173 -2.33 -23.15 5.71
CA ARG A 173 -2.87 -23.37 4.36
C ARG A 173 -3.87 -24.54 4.29
N LYS A 174 -4.06 -25.27 5.41
CA LYS A 174 -5.04 -26.36 5.60
C LYS A 174 -5.49 -26.42 7.06
N ALA A 175 -6.75 -26.81 7.30
CA ALA A 175 -7.34 -26.85 8.65
C ALA A 175 -6.57 -27.75 9.63
N GLY A 176 -6.15 -28.94 9.20
CA GLY A 176 -5.37 -29.86 10.05
C GLY A 176 -3.94 -29.40 10.38
N GLN A 177 -3.48 -28.27 9.84
CA GLN A 177 -2.19 -27.68 10.22
C GLN A 177 -2.32 -26.74 11.43
N CYS A 178 -3.52 -26.23 11.71
CA CYS A 178 -3.74 -25.27 12.79
C CYS A 178 -3.62 -25.93 14.16
N LYS A 179 -2.82 -25.34 15.05
CA LYS A 179 -2.66 -25.81 16.44
C LYS A 179 -3.56 -25.07 17.44
N ALA A 180 -4.17 -23.96 17.03
CA ALA A 180 -5.07 -23.19 17.86
C ALA A 180 -6.48 -23.80 17.87
N ALA A 181 -7.12 -23.81 19.04
CA ALA A 181 -8.53 -24.19 19.18
C ALA A 181 -9.46 -23.18 18.49
N ASP A 182 -9.08 -21.89 18.54
CA ASP A 182 -9.83 -20.78 17.94
C ASP A 182 -9.03 -20.15 16.79
N PHE A 183 -9.58 -20.24 15.59
CA PHE A 183 -8.99 -19.66 14.39
C PHE A 183 -10.07 -19.11 13.45
N ASP A 184 -9.79 -17.98 12.81
CA ASP A 184 -10.63 -17.50 11.72
C ASP A 184 -10.41 -18.40 10.50
N LEU A 185 -11.49 -18.93 9.92
CA LEU A 185 -11.42 -19.72 8.69
C LEU A 185 -11.72 -18.80 7.51
N ILE A 186 -10.77 -18.65 6.60
CA ILE A 186 -10.94 -17.93 5.35
C ILE A 186 -11.09 -18.96 4.23
N THR A 187 -12.26 -19.01 3.61
CA THR A 187 -12.53 -19.89 2.47
C THR A 187 -12.42 -19.11 1.17
N VAL A 188 -11.56 -19.57 0.26
CA VAL A 188 -11.40 -19.05 -1.10
C VAL A 188 -12.18 -19.95 -2.06
N HIS A 189 -13.15 -19.40 -2.78
CA HIS A 189 -14.02 -20.16 -3.68
C HIS A 189 -14.56 -19.32 -4.83
N ALA A 190 -14.96 -19.99 -5.91
CA ALA A 190 -15.60 -19.34 -7.04
C ALA A 190 -16.97 -18.77 -6.64
N ALA A 191 -17.36 -17.67 -7.28
CA ALA A 191 -18.68 -17.09 -7.10
C ALA A 191 -19.77 -18.07 -7.56
N GLY A 192 -20.74 -18.35 -6.69
CA GLY A 192 -21.82 -19.32 -6.96
C GLY A 192 -21.59 -20.71 -6.37
N THR A 193 -20.39 -21.01 -5.86
CA THR A 193 -20.12 -22.27 -5.14
C THR A 193 -20.96 -22.38 -3.87
N THR A 194 -21.67 -23.50 -3.72
CA THR A 194 -22.39 -23.83 -2.47
C THR A 194 -21.39 -24.38 -1.47
N LEU A 195 -21.09 -23.61 -0.43
CA LEU A 195 -20.22 -24.06 0.64
C LEU A 195 -21.00 -24.91 1.65
N THR A 196 -20.48 -26.08 1.97
CA THR A 196 -20.87 -26.77 3.20
C THR A 196 -20.26 -26.00 4.37
N ALA A 197 -21.08 -25.63 5.35
CA ALA A 197 -20.58 -24.96 6.55
C ALA A 197 -19.47 -25.83 7.18
N PRO A 198 -18.29 -25.26 7.46
CA PRO A 198 -17.21 -26.02 8.06
C PRO A 198 -17.68 -26.60 9.39
N SER A 199 -17.40 -27.89 9.62
CA SER A 199 -17.59 -28.54 10.90
C SER A 199 -16.58 -27.98 11.91
N ALA A 200 -17.00 -26.91 12.59
CA ALA A 200 -16.48 -26.30 13.83
C ALA A 200 -14.96 -26.16 14.03
N GLY A 201 -14.52 -24.89 14.07
CA GLY A 201 -13.75 -24.30 15.17
C GLY A 201 -14.47 -23.00 15.56
N GLU A 202 -14.39 -22.51 16.80
CA GLU A 202 -15.23 -21.40 17.33
C GLU A 202 -14.90 -20.01 16.73
N GLY A 203 -14.08 -19.93 15.68
CA GLY A 203 -13.71 -18.67 15.02
C GLY A 203 -14.65 -18.23 13.89
N ARG A 204 -14.44 -17.02 13.36
CA ARG A 204 -15.34 -16.43 12.36
C ARG A 204 -15.03 -16.97 10.98
N LEU A 205 -16.06 -17.41 10.24
CA LEU A 205 -15.95 -17.72 8.83
C LEU A 205 -15.88 -16.42 8.02
N LYS A 206 -14.79 -16.23 7.27
CA LYS A 206 -14.67 -15.18 6.25
C LYS A 206 -14.58 -15.81 4.86
N GLN A 207 -15.12 -15.11 3.87
CA GLN A 207 -15.26 -15.63 2.51
C GLN A 207 -14.58 -14.69 1.52
N LEU A 208 -13.63 -15.22 0.76
CA LEU A 208 -13.09 -14.57 -0.44
C LEU A 208 -13.72 -15.27 -1.65
N ARG A 209 -14.63 -14.55 -2.31
CA ARG A 209 -15.31 -15.01 -3.53
C ARG A 209 -14.57 -14.47 -4.74
N TYR A 210 -14.33 -15.30 -5.74
CA TYR A 210 -13.75 -14.85 -6.99
C TYR A 210 -14.64 -15.13 -8.20
N ALA A 211 -14.72 -14.18 -9.11
CA ALA A 211 -15.39 -14.40 -10.40
C ALA A 211 -14.55 -15.35 -11.28
N PRO A 212 -15.14 -16.03 -12.28
CA PRO A 212 -14.37 -16.81 -13.26
C PRO A 212 -13.32 -15.99 -14.01
N VAL A 213 -12.30 -16.67 -14.54
CA VAL A 213 -11.29 -16.08 -15.44
C VAL A 213 -11.91 -15.90 -16.83
N GLN A 214 -11.71 -14.72 -17.40
CA GLN A 214 -11.96 -14.48 -18.82
C GLN A 214 -10.64 -14.59 -19.57
N LEU A 215 -10.53 -15.57 -20.47
CA LEU A 215 -9.37 -15.77 -21.32
C LEU A 215 -9.45 -14.90 -22.57
N LEU A 216 -8.39 -14.14 -22.84
CA LEU A 216 -8.23 -13.41 -24.10
C LEU A 216 -6.99 -13.89 -24.85
N LYS A 217 -7.03 -13.75 -26.18
CA LYS A 217 -5.87 -13.83 -27.06
C LYS A 217 -5.96 -12.71 -28.08
N GLY A 218 -4.94 -11.88 -28.20
CA GLY A 218 -4.95 -10.66 -29.00
C GLY A 218 -6.06 -9.69 -28.60
N GLY A 219 -6.37 -9.60 -27.30
CA GLY A 219 -7.46 -8.79 -26.77
C GLY A 219 -8.88 -9.31 -27.06
N ARG A 220 -9.04 -10.49 -27.65
CA ARG A 220 -10.36 -11.07 -27.99
C ARG A 220 -10.68 -12.29 -27.12
N PRO A 221 -11.93 -12.46 -26.67
CA PRO A 221 -12.36 -13.63 -25.91
C PRO A 221 -12.06 -14.93 -26.64
N VAL A 222 -11.55 -15.91 -25.91
CA VAL A 222 -11.32 -17.25 -26.44
C VAL A 222 -12.32 -18.22 -25.81
N MET A 223 -13.02 -18.97 -26.66
CA MET A 223 -13.99 -20.00 -26.25
C MET A 223 -13.39 -21.41 -26.23
N LYS A 224 -12.11 -21.55 -26.60
CA LYS A 224 -11.39 -22.82 -26.57
C LYS A 224 -11.12 -23.21 -25.10
N ASP A 225 -11.45 -24.44 -24.75
CA ASP A 225 -10.97 -25.05 -23.52
C ASP A 225 -9.48 -25.35 -23.64
N TYR A 226 -8.69 -24.72 -22.78
CA TYR A 226 -7.27 -25.00 -22.64
C TYR A 226 -7.04 -25.79 -21.36
N SER A 227 -6.17 -26.80 -21.44
CA SER A 227 -5.58 -27.37 -20.23
C SER A 227 -4.71 -26.33 -19.51
N VAL A 228 -4.52 -26.48 -18.20
CA VAL A 228 -3.62 -25.61 -17.43
C VAL A 228 -2.21 -25.60 -18.02
N SER A 229 -1.68 -26.75 -18.42
CA SER A 229 -0.35 -26.84 -19.05
C SER A 229 -0.26 -26.05 -20.35
N GLU A 230 -1.31 -26.03 -21.18
CA GLU A 230 -1.34 -25.21 -22.39
C GLU A 230 -1.42 -23.72 -22.07
N LEU A 231 -2.18 -23.31 -21.06
CA LEU A 231 -2.30 -21.90 -20.65
C LEU A 231 -1.00 -21.35 -20.08
N LEU A 232 -0.30 -22.16 -19.29
CA LEU A 232 0.95 -21.78 -18.64
C LEU A 232 2.16 -21.91 -19.57
N ASN A 233 2.00 -22.52 -20.74
CA ASN A 233 3.10 -22.67 -21.68
C ASN A 233 3.63 -21.29 -22.13
N GLY A 234 4.93 -21.07 -21.95
CA GLY A 234 5.58 -19.79 -22.27
C GLY A 234 5.38 -18.68 -21.24
N ILE A 235 4.52 -18.89 -20.23
CA ILE A 235 4.44 -17.98 -19.08
C ILE A 235 5.64 -18.27 -18.17
N GLN A 236 6.50 -17.26 -17.99
CA GLN A 236 7.71 -17.38 -17.19
C GLN A 236 7.55 -16.75 -15.81
N ASP A 237 8.34 -17.26 -14.86
CA ASP A 237 8.58 -16.63 -13.55
C ASP A 237 7.30 -16.31 -12.78
N CYS A 238 6.34 -17.23 -12.84
CA CYS A 238 5.05 -17.14 -12.16
C CYS A 238 4.26 -15.86 -12.50
N ALA A 239 4.40 -15.32 -13.72
CA ALA A 239 3.73 -14.08 -14.12
C ALA A 239 2.19 -14.18 -14.05
N GLU A 240 1.62 -15.38 -14.22
CA GLU A 240 0.19 -15.63 -14.09
C GLU A 240 -0.36 -15.21 -12.73
N ARG A 241 0.47 -15.29 -11.68
CA ARG A 241 0.07 -14.93 -10.31
C ARG A 241 -0.35 -13.47 -10.23
N PHE A 242 0.34 -12.57 -10.94
CA PHE A 242 0.00 -11.16 -10.98
C PHE A 242 -1.38 -10.94 -11.59
N PHE A 243 -1.65 -11.53 -12.76
CA PHE A 243 -2.90 -11.32 -13.50
C PHE A 243 -4.10 -11.99 -12.82
N LEU A 244 -3.91 -13.18 -12.26
CA LEU A 244 -4.96 -13.93 -11.55
C LEU A 244 -5.31 -13.33 -10.18
N SER A 245 -4.42 -12.52 -9.59
CA SER A 245 -4.66 -11.77 -8.34
C SER A 245 -5.01 -10.29 -8.54
N ALA A 246 -4.84 -9.74 -9.75
CA ALA A 246 -5.10 -8.33 -10.04
C ALA A 246 -6.57 -7.90 -9.88
N HIS A 247 -7.50 -8.86 -9.79
CA HIS A 247 -8.92 -8.62 -9.48
C HIS A 247 -9.46 -9.81 -8.66
N SER A 248 -10.14 -9.57 -7.54
CA SER A 248 -10.84 -10.62 -6.78
C SER A 248 -12.32 -10.70 -7.20
N ASN A 249 -13.03 -9.56 -7.13
CA ASN A 249 -14.50 -9.46 -7.20
C ASN A 249 -15.04 -9.20 -8.62
N LYS A 250 -14.15 -9.08 -9.62
CA LYS A 250 -14.50 -8.98 -11.05
C LYS A 250 -13.85 -10.14 -11.80
N PRO A 251 -14.36 -10.52 -12.99
CA PRO A 251 -13.66 -11.46 -13.85
C PRO A 251 -12.22 -10.99 -14.04
N ALA A 252 -11.25 -11.81 -13.64
CA ALA A 252 -9.86 -11.54 -13.97
C ALA A 252 -9.71 -11.83 -15.45
N VAL A 253 -9.17 -10.85 -16.15
CA VAL A 253 -8.86 -10.96 -17.56
C VAL A 253 -7.43 -11.50 -17.65
N LEU A 254 -7.27 -12.70 -18.19
CA LEU A 254 -5.96 -13.26 -18.53
C LEU A 254 -5.82 -13.24 -20.05
N ASP A 255 -5.12 -12.23 -20.55
CA ASP A 255 -4.74 -12.15 -21.95
C ASP A 255 -3.39 -12.83 -22.17
N LEU A 256 -3.41 -13.93 -22.93
CA LEU A 256 -2.25 -14.80 -23.16
C LEU A 256 -1.14 -14.11 -23.96
N ASP A 257 -1.48 -13.13 -24.79
CA ASP A 257 -0.47 -12.38 -25.52
C ASP A 257 0.10 -11.27 -24.60
N LEU A 258 -0.76 -10.58 -23.84
CA LEU A 258 -0.35 -9.52 -22.92
C LEU A 258 0.65 -10.00 -21.86
N ILE A 259 0.40 -11.15 -21.25
CA ILE A 259 1.26 -11.69 -20.18
C ILE A 259 2.68 -12.01 -20.66
N MET A 260 2.85 -12.31 -21.95
CA MET A 260 4.15 -12.59 -22.57
C MET A 260 4.85 -11.33 -23.10
N ARG A 261 4.19 -10.17 -23.10
CA ARG A 261 4.79 -8.93 -23.62
C ARG A 261 5.92 -8.46 -22.72
N SER A 262 7.01 -8.03 -23.37
CA SER A 262 8.17 -7.37 -22.76
C SER A 262 8.16 -5.87 -23.05
N ASP A 263 7.01 -5.22 -22.85
CA ASP A 263 6.84 -3.79 -23.09
C ASP A 263 5.90 -3.13 -22.06
N GLY A 264 5.71 -1.82 -22.24
CA GLY A 264 4.93 -0.98 -21.32
C GLY A 264 3.46 -1.38 -21.15
N ALA A 265 2.92 -2.24 -22.00
CA ALA A 265 1.54 -2.72 -21.87
C ALA A 265 1.40 -3.75 -20.73
N ASN A 266 2.45 -4.52 -20.46
CA ASN A 266 2.45 -5.53 -19.40
C ASN A 266 2.84 -4.88 -18.05
N PRO A 267 1.90 -4.76 -17.08
CA PRO A 267 2.18 -4.11 -15.80
C PRO A 267 3.25 -4.84 -14.97
N LEU A 268 3.29 -6.18 -15.00
CA LEU A 268 4.32 -6.93 -14.29
C LEU A 268 5.69 -6.72 -14.92
N TYR A 269 5.76 -6.70 -16.26
CA TYR A 269 7.00 -6.36 -16.95
C TYR A 269 7.47 -4.95 -16.56
N CYS A 270 6.58 -3.96 -16.50
CA CYS A 270 6.91 -2.61 -16.05
C CYS A 270 7.51 -2.59 -14.63
N ILE A 271 6.94 -3.35 -13.70
CA ILE A 271 7.43 -3.45 -12.31
C ILE A 271 8.84 -4.06 -12.29
N ARG A 272 9.04 -5.17 -13.00
CA ARG A 272 10.35 -5.84 -13.10
C ARG A 272 11.39 -4.98 -13.80
N TYR A 273 10.99 -4.30 -14.87
CA TYR A 273 11.87 -3.39 -15.59
C TYR A 273 12.26 -2.17 -14.74
N ALA A 274 11.34 -1.64 -13.92
CA ALA A 274 11.65 -0.59 -12.96
C ALA A 274 12.72 -1.06 -11.96
N HIS A 275 12.54 -2.25 -11.37
CA HIS A 275 13.51 -2.85 -10.44
C HIS A 275 14.88 -3.09 -11.10
N ALA A 276 14.92 -3.73 -12.27
CA ALA A 276 16.16 -3.95 -13.03
C ALA A 276 16.86 -2.63 -13.40
N ARG A 277 16.08 -1.61 -13.78
CA ARG A 277 16.61 -0.29 -14.11
C ARG A 277 17.20 0.39 -12.87
N ILE A 278 16.53 0.34 -11.73
CA ILE A 278 17.04 0.87 -10.46
C ILE A 278 18.36 0.19 -10.09
N ARG A 279 18.42 -1.15 -10.13
CA ARG A 279 19.66 -1.91 -9.87
C ARG A 279 20.79 -1.50 -10.81
N SER A 280 20.49 -1.33 -12.10
CA SER A 280 21.46 -0.86 -13.08
C SER A 280 21.97 0.55 -12.78
N ILE A 281 21.10 1.47 -12.36
CA ILE A 281 21.48 2.85 -12.00
C ILE A 281 22.37 2.85 -10.76
N ILE A 282 21.97 2.14 -9.69
CA ILE A 282 22.75 2.01 -8.46
C ILE A 282 24.14 1.46 -8.78
N LYS A 283 24.21 0.31 -9.48
CA LYS A 283 25.50 -0.30 -9.87
C LYS A 283 26.38 0.64 -10.68
N GLY A 284 25.78 1.39 -11.63
CA GLY A 284 26.52 2.34 -12.45
C GLY A 284 27.07 3.53 -11.66
N LEU A 285 26.32 4.06 -10.70
CA LEU A 285 26.75 5.16 -9.84
C LEU A 285 27.79 4.72 -8.80
N MET A 286 27.69 3.49 -8.28
CA MET A 286 28.74 2.90 -7.43
C MET A 286 30.08 2.77 -8.16
N ALA A 287 30.06 2.41 -9.45
CA ALA A 287 31.29 2.39 -10.26
C ALA A 287 31.89 3.79 -10.50
N GLU A 288 31.11 4.85 -10.31
CA GLU A 288 31.52 6.25 -10.40
C GLU A 288 31.91 6.84 -9.02
N GLY A 289 31.87 6.04 -7.95
CA GLY A 289 32.24 6.44 -6.59
C GLY A 289 31.09 6.97 -5.73
N TYR A 290 29.84 6.88 -6.18
CA TYR A 290 28.66 7.23 -5.38
C TYR A 290 28.05 5.99 -4.73
N GLU A 291 27.78 6.04 -3.43
CA GLU A 291 27.04 4.99 -2.73
C GLU A 291 25.70 5.54 -2.22
N PRO A 292 24.64 4.72 -2.13
CA PRO A 292 23.43 5.11 -1.41
C PRO A 292 23.82 5.45 0.04
N PRO A 293 23.63 6.70 0.49
CA PRO A 293 23.93 7.07 1.87
C PRO A 293 22.98 6.36 2.83
N ALA A 294 23.35 6.25 4.11
CA ALA A 294 22.39 5.89 5.14
C ALA A 294 21.22 6.90 5.14
N ALA A 295 20.02 6.46 5.51
CA ALA A 295 18.87 7.35 5.56
C ALA A 295 19.06 8.50 6.56
N SER A 296 19.82 8.27 7.64
CA SER A 296 20.20 9.30 8.62
C SER A 296 21.10 10.39 8.06
N ASP A 297 21.91 10.05 7.05
CA ASP A 297 22.94 10.93 6.49
C ASP A 297 22.44 11.61 5.21
N THR A 298 21.23 11.26 4.75
CA THR A 298 20.62 11.81 3.55
C THR A 298 20.07 13.21 3.83
N ASP A 299 20.57 14.23 3.12
CA ASP A 299 19.96 15.56 3.13
C ASP A 299 18.62 15.57 2.40
N ILE A 300 17.55 15.33 3.16
CA ILE A 300 16.18 15.26 2.67
C ILE A 300 15.69 16.59 2.06
N SER A 301 16.31 17.72 2.38
CA SER A 301 15.93 19.02 1.84
C SER A 301 16.21 19.12 0.33
N LEU A 302 17.15 18.31 -0.17
CA LEU A 302 17.49 18.22 -1.59
C LEU A 302 16.40 17.49 -2.40
N LEU A 303 15.64 16.57 -1.77
CA LEU A 303 14.48 15.91 -2.37
C LEU A 303 13.24 16.82 -2.30
N SER A 304 13.33 17.99 -2.92
CA SER A 304 12.31 19.06 -2.84
C SER A 304 11.36 19.12 -4.02
N THR A 305 11.66 18.41 -5.12
CA THR A 305 10.77 18.45 -6.29
C THR A 305 9.45 17.74 -5.97
N ARG A 306 8.41 18.11 -6.73
CA ARG A 306 7.10 17.48 -6.58
C ARG A 306 7.15 15.97 -6.78
N THR A 307 7.89 15.49 -7.79
CA THR A 307 8.03 14.07 -8.11
C THR A 307 8.82 13.32 -7.06
N ASP A 308 9.86 13.93 -6.45
CA ASP A 308 10.57 13.38 -5.29
C ASP A 308 9.58 13.15 -4.12
N ARG A 309 8.84 14.19 -3.74
CA ARG A 309 7.90 14.19 -2.60
C ARG A 309 6.72 13.24 -2.83
N GLU A 310 6.17 13.19 -4.05
CA GLU A 310 5.09 12.28 -4.41
C GLU A 310 5.53 10.81 -4.32
N LEU A 311 6.77 10.49 -4.74
CA LEU A 311 7.31 9.15 -4.59
C LEU A 311 7.43 8.74 -3.13
N ILE A 312 8.05 9.57 -2.28
CA ILE A 312 8.21 9.23 -0.85
C ILE A 312 6.85 9.03 -0.18
N LYS A 313 5.85 9.85 -0.52
CA LYS A 313 4.47 9.66 -0.06
C LYS A 313 3.87 8.34 -0.52
N LEU A 314 4.14 7.92 -1.76
CA LEU A 314 3.70 6.62 -2.26
C LEU A 314 4.41 5.45 -1.56
N LEU A 315 5.70 5.58 -1.24
CA LEU A 315 6.43 4.57 -0.46
C LEU A 315 5.83 4.39 0.94
N ALA A 316 5.47 5.51 1.60
CA ALA A 316 4.87 5.49 2.93
C ALA A 316 3.50 4.77 3.00
N LEU A 317 2.80 4.63 1.86
CA LEU A 317 1.50 3.95 1.80
C LEU A 317 1.60 2.41 1.81
N PHE A 318 2.78 1.83 1.60
CA PHE A 318 2.92 0.38 1.47
C PHE A 318 2.37 -0.43 2.65
N PRO A 319 2.68 -0.10 3.93
CA PRO A 319 2.11 -0.81 5.07
C PRO A 319 0.58 -0.67 5.15
N GLU A 320 0.04 0.49 4.76
CA GLU A 320 -1.40 0.73 4.77
C GLU A 320 -2.11 -0.10 3.69
N GLU A 321 -1.55 -0.23 2.50
CA GLU A 321 -2.11 -1.09 1.45
C GLU A 321 -2.14 -2.57 1.88
N ILE A 322 -1.10 -3.05 2.58
CA ILE A 322 -1.09 -4.40 3.16
C ILE A 322 -2.16 -4.55 4.24
N ARG A 323 -2.28 -3.57 5.15
CA ARG A 323 -3.30 -3.57 6.20
C ARG A 323 -4.70 -3.65 5.59
N LEU A 324 -5.01 -2.77 4.64
CA LEU A 324 -6.31 -2.75 3.96
C LEU A 324 -6.56 -4.02 3.16
N ALA A 325 -5.56 -4.54 2.44
CA ALA A 325 -5.68 -5.82 1.74
C ALA A 325 -6.00 -6.98 2.69
N SER A 326 -5.42 -6.99 3.89
CA SER A 326 -5.68 -8.02 4.90
C SER A 326 -7.09 -7.91 5.50
N LEU A 327 -7.56 -6.69 5.80
CA LEU A 327 -8.88 -6.47 6.41
C LEU A 327 -10.02 -6.71 5.44
N GLU A 328 -9.85 -6.29 4.18
CA GLU A 328 -10.87 -6.38 3.15
C GLU A 328 -10.81 -7.68 2.35
N LEU A 329 -9.81 -8.55 2.59
CA LEU A 329 -9.52 -9.75 1.79
C LEU A 329 -9.34 -9.43 0.29
N GLU A 330 -8.67 -8.32 0.00
CA GLU A 330 -8.54 -7.75 -1.34
C GLU A 330 -7.07 -7.75 -1.80
N PRO A 331 -6.48 -8.91 -2.18
CA PRO A 331 -5.08 -9.00 -2.59
C PRO A 331 -4.75 -8.16 -3.83
N SER A 332 -5.76 -7.82 -4.66
CA SER A 332 -5.61 -6.98 -5.85
C SER A 332 -5.03 -5.59 -5.56
N ARG A 333 -5.19 -5.10 -4.31
CA ARG A 333 -4.62 -3.84 -3.85
C ARG A 333 -3.12 -3.78 -4.06
N LEU A 334 -2.42 -4.87 -3.78
CA LEU A 334 -0.97 -4.93 -3.91
C LEU A 334 -0.52 -4.85 -5.38
N CYS A 335 -1.19 -5.54 -6.30
CA CYS A 335 -0.89 -5.45 -7.73
C CYS A 335 -1.04 -4.02 -8.27
N ARG A 336 -2.10 -3.33 -7.85
CA ARG A 336 -2.37 -1.93 -8.23
C ARG A 336 -1.32 -0.98 -7.65
N TYR A 337 -1.00 -1.15 -6.37
CA TYR A 337 0.04 -0.38 -5.69
C TYR A 337 1.39 -0.50 -6.38
N LEU A 338 1.85 -1.72 -6.68
CA LEU A 338 3.14 -1.94 -7.36
C LEU A 338 3.16 -1.35 -8.78
N SER A 339 2.03 -1.43 -9.50
CA SER A 339 1.89 -0.81 -10.82
C SER A 339 1.97 0.72 -10.72
N GLU A 340 1.32 1.31 -9.71
CA GLU A 340 1.37 2.74 -9.43
C GLU A 340 2.79 3.19 -9.04
N LEU A 341 3.49 2.38 -8.24
CA LEU A 341 4.87 2.64 -7.81
C LEU A 341 5.84 2.60 -9.01
N ALA A 342 5.75 1.59 -9.87
CA ALA A 342 6.55 1.51 -11.08
C ALA A 342 6.27 2.70 -12.01
N ALA A 343 5.01 3.07 -12.20
CA ALA A 343 4.64 4.25 -12.98
C ALA A 343 5.16 5.55 -12.35
N GLY A 344 5.11 5.66 -11.01
CA GLY A 344 5.69 6.78 -10.26
C GLY A 344 7.18 6.89 -10.47
N PHE A 345 7.90 5.78 -10.41
CA PHE A 345 9.34 5.73 -10.70
C PHE A 345 9.65 6.20 -12.12
N PHE A 346 8.93 5.71 -13.15
CA PHE A 346 9.19 6.16 -14.53
C PHE A 346 8.85 7.63 -14.77
N ARG A 347 7.82 8.17 -14.09
CA ARG A 347 7.54 9.62 -14.13
C ARG A 347 8.70 10.41 -13.54
N PHE A 348 9.16 10.05 -12.35
CA PHE A 348 10.33 10.65 -11.71
C PHE A 348 11.57 10.52 -12.59
N TYR A 349 11.87 9.32 -13.09
CA TYR A 349 13.07 9.06 -13.89
C TYR A 349 13.07 9.81 -15.23
N LYS A 350 11.89 10.13 -15.77
CA LYS A 350 11.75 10.93 -16.98
C LYS A 350 11.98 12.42 -16.74
N THR A 351 11.56 12.94 -15.59
CA THR A 351 11.63 14.40 -15.31
C THR A 351 12.89 14.78 -14.54
N GLU A 352 13.35 13.92 -13.64
CA GLU A 352 14.42 14.19 -12.69
C GLU A 352 15.72 13.49 -13.08
N ARG A 353 16.83 14.24 -13.06
CA ARG A 353 18.16 13.68 -13.27
C ARG A 353 18.71 13.12 -11.96
N ILE A 354 19.10 11.85 -11.97
CA ILE A 354 19.81 11.23 -10.84
C ILE A 354 21.32 11.47 -10.98
N ARG A 355 21.85 11.30 -12.20
CA ARG A 355 23.26 11.51 -12.55
C ARG A 355 23.50 12.93 -13.06
N GLY A 356 24.70 13.47 -12.79
CA GLY A 356 25.13 14.76 -13.33
C GLY A 356 24.49 15.96 -12.65
N THR A 357 23.98 15.77 -11.43
CA THR A 357 23.59 16.83 -10.49
C THR A 357 24.74 17.11 -9.51
N ASN A 358 24.52 17.97 -8.52
CA ASN A 358 25.48 18.05 -7.41
C ASN A 358 25.53 16.70 -6.64
N ALA A 359 26.64 16.45 -5.95
CA ALA A 359 26.89 15.16 -5.31
C ALA A 359 25.80 14.80 -4.28
N GLY A 360 25.44 15.74 -3.39
CA GLY A 360 24.42 15.51 -2.37
C GLY A 360 23.03 15.16 -2.94
N LEU A 361 22.62 15.78 -4.06
CA LEU A 361 21.34 15.45 -4.71
C LEU A 361 21.41 14.08 -5.42
N THR A 362 22.56 13.72 -5.98
CA THR A 362 22.77 12.37 -6.54
C THR A 362 22.65 11.32 -5.45
N GLU A 363 23.30 11.52 -4.30
CA GLU A 363 23.24 10.63 -3.13
C GLU A 363 21.82 10.55 -2.56
N ALA A 364 21.13 11.67 -2.39
CA ALA A 364 19.75 11.68 -1.90
C ALA A 364 18.79 10.94 -2.86
N ARG A 365 18.96 11.10 -4.17
CA ARG A 365 18.17 10.37 -5.17
C ARG A 365 18.56 8.89 -5.26
N LEU A 366 19.80 8.53 -4.98
CA LEU A 366 20.23 7.14 -4.80
C LEU A 366 19.49 6.48 -3.63
N LYS A 367 19.41 7.15 -2.47
CA LYS A 367 18.63 6.67 -1.32
C LYS A 367 17.15 6.48 -1.66
N LEU A 368 16.57 7.41 -2.41
CA LEU A 368 15.17 7.32 -2.84
C LEU A 368 14.91 6.08 -3.71
N ILE A 369 15.72 5.86 -4.75
CA ILE A 369 15.52 4.70 -5.64
C ILE A 369 15.86 3.37 -4.97
N GLU A 370 16.81 3.36 -4.03
CA GLU A 370 17.07 2.18 -3.20
C GLU A 370 15.85 1.82 -2.34
N SER A 371 15.17 2.82 -1.79
CA SER A 371 13.93 2.62 -1.02
C SER A 371 12.80 2.07 -1.90
N ILE A 372 12.68 2.54 -3.15
CA ILE A 372 11.74 1.96 -4.14
C ILE A 372 12.08 0.50 -4.41
N LYS A 373 13.36 0.16 -4.57
CA LYS A 373 13.82 -1.22 -4.81
C LYS A 373 13.33 -2.15 -3.71
N ILE A 374 13.55 -1.79 -2.44
CA ILE A 374 13.12 -2.59 -1.27
C ILE A 374 11.61 -2.88 -1.33
N ILE A 375 10.79 -1.86 -1.64
CA ILE A 375 9.33 -2.04 -1.69
C ILE A 375 8.89 -2.93 -2.86
N ILE A 376 9.51 -2.80 -4.04
CA ILE A 376 9.20 -3.69 -5.17
C ILE A 376 9.56 -5.14 -4.80
N GLU A 377 10.72 -5.35 -4.19
CA GLU A 377 11.17 -6.68 -3.75
C GLU A 377 10.18 -7.29 -2.75
N ASN A 378 9.78 -6.52 -1.73
CA ASN A 378 8.82 -6.97 -0.72
C ASN A 378 7.43 -7.26 -1.31
N GLY A 379 6.96 -6.42 -2.24
CA GLY A 379 5.65 -6.61 -2.87
C GLY A 379 5.62 -7.84 -3.77
N LEU A 380 6.67 -8.09 -4.55
CA LEU A 380 6.77 -9.30 -5.38
C LEU A 380 6.88 -10.57 -4.53
N ASP A 381 7.63 -10.53 -3.43
CA ASP A 381 7.72 -11.61 -2.44
C ASP A 381 6.34 -11.97 -1.87
N ILE A 382 5.55 -10.98 -1.44
CA ILE A 382 4.18 -11.21 -0.95
C ILE A 382 3.28 -11.82 -2.03
N LEU A 383 3.45 -11.41 -3.29
CA LEU A 383 2.73 -11.99 -4.43
C LEU A 383 3.21 -13.40 -4.78
N GLY A 384 4.32 -13.88 -4.22
CA GLY A 384 4.98 -15.14 -4.58
C GLY A 384 5.55 -15.12 -6.00
N ILE A 385 6.03 -13.97 -6.44
CA ILE A 385 6.62 -13.75 -7.77
C ILE A 385 8.13 -13.54 -7.59
N PRO A 386 9.00 -14.35 -8.22
CA PRO A 386 10.44 -14.18 -8.09
C PRO A 386 10.92 -12.85 -8.70
N ILE A 387 11.93 -12.27 -8.05
CA ILE A 387 12.72 -11.14 -8.54
C ILE A 387 13.77 -11.70 -9.52
N LEU A 388 13.98 -11.01 -10.64
CA LEU A 388 14.92 -11.40 -11.71
C LEU A 388 16.22 -10.59 -11.66
#